data_AF-A0A1G4K7L6-F1
#
_entry.id   AF-A0A1G4K7L6-F1
#
_cell.length_a   1.000
_cell.length_b   1.000
_cell.length_c   1.000
_cell.angle_alpha   90.00
_cell.angle_beta   90.00
_cell.angle_gamma   90.00
#
_symmetry.space_group_name_H-M   'P 1'
#
loop_
_entity.id
_entity.type
_entity.pdbx_description
1 polymer ?
#
loop_
_entity_poly.entity_id
_entity_poly.type
_entity_poly.pdbx_seq_one_letter_code
_entity_poly.pdbx_strand_id
1 'polypeptide(L)'
;MTEINGQIVDDESRCIHWHSEVDIICFKLKCCRKFYACYACHENLEDHRIERYDLGKDDDMKERVVLCGKCKNAMTFEEYIGQKPGAGDLNCPFCNSVFNPYCRLHYDKYFEHSSTEL
;
A
#
# COMPACT_ATOMS: atom_id res chain seq x y z
N MET A 1 9.82 13.46 7.14
CA MET A 1 8.43 13.42 6.66
C MET A 1 8.39 12.45 5.50
N THR A 2 7.51 11.45 5.52
CA THR A 2 7.45 10.43 4.44
C THR A 2 6.84 11.07 3.20
N GLU A 3 7.59 11.07 2.09
CA GLU A 3 7.14 11.61 0.81
C GLU A 3 6.16 10.65 0.12
N ILE A 4 5.08 11.21 -0.43
CA ILE A 4 4.06 10.47 -1.18
C ILE A 4 4.19 10.87 -2.64
N ASN A 5 4.43 9.89 -3.50
CA ASN A 5 4.64 10.10 -4.92
C ASN A 5 3.36 9.80 -5.71
N GLY A 6 3.16 10.53 -6.80
CA GLY A 6 2.04 10.32 -7.72
C GLY A 6 1.50 11.61 -8.29
N GLN A 7 0.52 11.47 -9.17
CA GLN A 7 -0.31 12.59 -9.63
C GLN A 7 -1.39 12.86 -8.56
N ILE A 8 -0.92 13.38 -7.43
CA ILE A 8 -1.71 13.56 -6.20
C ILE A 8 -2.72 14.71 -6.37
N VAL A 9 -3.91 14.54 -5.79
CA VAL A 9 -4.98 15.55 -5.83
C VAL A 9 -5.27 16.19 -4.47
N ASP A 10 -4.67 15.68 -3.39
CA ASP A 10 -4.78 16.23 -2.04
C ASP A 10 -3.63 15.81 -1.10
N ASP A 11 -3.66 16.29 0.14
CA ASP A 11 -2.67 15.90 1.14
C ASP A 11 -2.94 14.53 1.78
N GLU A 12 -3.92 13.75 1.35
CA GLU A 12 -4.30 12.44 1.93
C GLU A 12 -4.03 11.26 0.99
N SER A 13 -3.13 11.45 0.02
CA SER A 13 -2.68 10.45 -0.96
C SER A 13 -3.66 10.05 -2.05
N ARG A 14 -4.79 10.74 -2.20
CA ARG A 14 -5.67 10.51 -3.34
C ARG A 14 -4.95 10.96 -4.61
N CYS A 15 -5.25 10.31 -5.73
CA CYS A 15 -4.62 10.64 -7.02
C CYS A 15 -5.64 10.66 -8.16
N ILE A 16 -5.22 11.08 -9.34
CA ILE A 16 -6.11 11.16 -10.50
C ILE A 16 -6.76 9.82 -10.89
N HIS A 17 -6.15 8.68 -10.52
CA HIS A 17 -6.63 7.34 -10.83
C HIS A 17 -7.65 6.82 -9.79
N TRP A 18 -7.45 7.14 -8.50
CA TRP A 18 -8.28 6.71 -7.37
C TRP A 18 -8.37 7.84 -6.33
N HIS A 19 -9.58 8.32 -6.06
CA HIS A 19 -9.82 9.52 -5.24
C HIS A 19 -11.20 9.56 -4.56
N SER A 20 -11.77 8.40 -4.23
CA SER A 20 -12.87 8.35 -3.25
C SER A 20 -12.36 8.76 -1.86
N GLU A 21 -13.29 9.06 -0.94
CA GLU A 21 -12.95 9.48 0.42
C GLU A 21 -12.08 8.45 1.18
N VAL A 22 -12.11 7.18 0.79
CA VAL A 22 -11.38 6.08 1.43
C VAL A 22 -10.12 5.64 0.68
N ASP A 23 -9.78 6.28 -0.44
CA ASP A 23 -8.55 6.03 -1.23
C ASP A 23 -7.33 6.75 -0.62
N ILE A 24 -7.11 6.54 0.68
CA ILE A 24 -6.13 7.27 1.49
C ILE A 24 -4.97 6.38 1.96
N ILE A 25 -4.57 5.40 1.15
CA ILE A 25 -3.37 4.59 1.40
C ILE A 25 -2.35 4.77 0.29
N CYS A 26 -1.07 4.65 0.65
CA CYS A 26 0.02 4.47 -0.31
C CYS A 26 0.67 3.12 -0.09
N PHE A 27 1.26 2.58 -1.14
CA PHE A 27 2.14 1.42 -1.05
C PHE A 27 3.60 1.84 -1.27
N LYS A 28 4.50 1.31 -0.45
CA LYS A 28 5.95 1.32 -0.72
C LYS A 28 6.21 0.30 -1.81
N LEU A 29 6.88 0.69 -2.89
CA LEU A 29 7.21 -0.23 -3.98
C LEU A 29 8.61 -0.81 -3.73
N LYS A 30 8.77 -2.13 -3.93
CA LYS A 30 10.01 -2.83 -3.58
C LYS A 30 11.21 -2.38 -4.42
N CYS A 31 10.97 -2.15 -5.71
CA CYS A 31 12.00 -1.77 -6.69
C CYS A 31 12.73 -0.47 -6.32
N CYS A 32 12.03 0.54 -5.80
CA CYS A 32 12.59 1.88 -5.55
C CYS A 32 12.48 2.35 -4.10
N ARG A 33 11.80 1.60 -3.23
CA ARG A 33 11.57 1.91 -1.81
C ARG A 33 10.84 3.24 -1.55
N LYS A 34 10.15 3.78 -2.56
CA LYS A 34 9.32 4.99 -2.46
C LYS A 34 7.86 4.63 -2.22
N PHE A 35 7.12 5.50 -1.53
CA PHE A 35 5.67 5.38 -1.42
C PHE A 35 4.99 6.04 -2.60
N TYR A 36 4.09 5.32 -3.27
CA TYR A 36 3.19 5.86 -4.28
C TYR A 36 1.75 5.76 -3.81
N ALA A 37 0.93 6.74 -4.16
CA ALA A 37 -0.52 6.66 -4.00
C ALA A 37 -1.10 5.37 -4.57
N CYS A 38 -0.49 4.82 -5.62
CA CYS A 38 -0.98 3.67 -6.35
C CYS A 38 0.01 3.17 -7.41
N TYR A 39 -0.24 1.97 -7.98
CA TYR A 39 0.66 1.34 -8.94
C TYR A 39 0.70 2.10 -10.28
N ALA A 40 -0.44 2.62 -10.76
CA ALA A 40 -0.46 3.35 -12.04
C ALA A 40 0.30 4.69 -11.95
N CYS A 41 0.28 5.37 -10.79
CA CYS A 41 1.15 6.53 -10.58
C CYS A 41 2.64 6.15 -10.66
N HIS A 42 3.03 5.00 -10.13
CA HIS A 42 4.40 4.51 -10.27
C HIS A 42 4.73 4.22 -11.74
N GLU A 43 3.91 3.46 -12.46
CA GLU A 43 4.12 3.13 -13.88
C GLU A 43 4.20 4.39 -14.78
N ASN A 44 3.50 5.47 -14.42
CA ASN A 44 3.54 6.73 -15.16
C ASN A 44 4.79 7.58 -14.85
N LEU A 45 5.40 7.42 -13.67
CA LEU A 45 6.45 8.32 -13.17
C LEU A 45 7.85 7.70 -13.13
N GLU A 46 7.94 6.38 -13.21
CA GLU A 46 9.21 5.65 -13.16
C GLU A 46 9.45 4.89 -14.47
N ASP A 47 10.71 4.72 -14.84
CA ASP A 47 11.15 4.04 -16.07
C ASP A 47 11.44 2.54 -15.87
N HIS A 48 11.24 2.04 -14.65
CA HIS A 48 11.42 0.65 -14.28
C HIS A 48 10.11 -0.06 -13.89
N ARG A 49 10.13 -1.39 -13.96
CA ARG A 49 8.96 -2.22 -13.61
C ARG A 49 8.79 -2.36 -12.10
N ILE A 50 7.56 -2.61 -11.67
CA ILE A 50 7.25 -2.93 -10.28
C ILE A 50 7.85 -4.29 -9.91
N GLU A 51 8.55 -4.32 -8.79
CA GLU A 51 8.93 -5.54 -8.08
C GLU A 51 7.98 -5.77 -6.89
N ARG A 52 7.67 -7.04 -6.62
CA ARG A 52 6.72 -7.44 -5.60
C ARG A 52 7.41 -7.90 -4.33
N TYR A 53 6.81 -7.55 -3.19
CA TYR A 53 7.15 -8.13 -1.91
C TYR A 53 6.64 -9.57 -1.86
N ASP A 54 7.47 -10.46 -1.37
CA ASP A 54 7.12 -11.86 -1.17
C ASP A 54 6.66 -12.06 0.27
N LEU A 55 5.35 -12.20 0.45
CA LEU A 55 4.75 -12.37 1.78
C LEU A 55 5.07 -13.73 2.42
N GLY A 56 5.81 -14.61 1.73
CA GLY A 56 6.41 -15.81 2.31
C GLY A 56 7.80 -15.57 2.93
N LYS A 57 8.42 -14.40 2.75
CA LYS A 57 9.75 -14.07 3.28
C LYS A 57 9.66 -13.16 4.50
N ASP A 58 10.34 -13.57 5.57
CA ASP A 58 10.40 -12.84 6.84
C ASP A 58 10.79 -11.36 6.69
N ASP A 59 11.78 -11.05 5.86
CA ASP A 59 12.28 -9.69 5.69
C ASP A 59 11.26 -8.80 4.97
N ASP A 60 10.58 -9.35 3.95
CA ASP A 60 9.55 -8.63 3.21
C ASP A 60 8.29 -8.42 4.08
N MET A 61 7.94 -9.40 4.92
CA MET A 61 6.81 -9.31 5.86
C MET A 61 7.01 -8.26 6.96
N LYS A 62 8.25 -8.03 7.38
CA LYS A 62 8.60 -7.01 8.40
C LYS A 62 8.68 -5.60 7.84
N GLU A 63 8.69 -5.43 6.52
CA GLU A 63 8.77 -4.11 5.90
C GLU A 63 7.46 -3.32 6.08
N ARG A 64 7.58 -2.02 6.37
CA ARG A 64 6.44 -1.11 6.48
C ARG A 64 6.02 -0.64 5.08
N VAL A 65 5.22 -1.47 4.42
CA VAL A 65 4.84 -1.34 3.00
C VAL A 65 3.58 -0.52 2.76
N VAL A 66 2.78 -0.22 3.77
CA VAL A 66 1.57 0.61 3.62
C VAL A 66 1.74 1.92 4.38
N LEU A 67 1.29 3.04 3.84
CA LEU A 67 1.24 4.34 4.51
C LEU A 67 -0.18 4.85 4.57
N CYS A 68 -0.63 5.31 5.74
CA CYS A 68 -1.88 6.05 5.83
C CYS A 68 -1.69 7.48 5.32
N GLY A 69 -2.40 7.86 4.26
CA GLY A 69 -2.41 9.20 3.69
C GLY A 69 -2.85 10.27 4.69
N LYS A 70 -3.74 9.96 5.63
CA LYS A 70 -4.23 10.93 6.64
C LYS A 70 -3.23 11.20 7.77
N CYS A 71 -2.80 10.16 8.49
CA CYS A 71 -1.92 10.33 9.65
C CYS A 71 -0.43 10.12 9.37
N LYS A 72 -0.06 9.79 8.13
CA LYS A 72 1.32 9.60 7.64
C LYS A 72 2.12 8.52 8.37
N ASN A 73 1.47 7.64 9.14
CA ASN A 73 2.12 6.49 9.74
C ASN A 73 2.22 5.35 8.72
N ALA A 74 3.43 4.82 8.55
CA ALA A 74 3.67 3.61 7.78
C ALA A 74 3.33 2.39 8.63
N MET A 75 3.00 1.26 8.01
CA MET A 75 2.62 -0.01 8.66
C MET A 75 3.01 -1.20 7.81
N THR A 76 3.23 -2.35 8.45
CA THR A 76 3.43 -3.62 7.74
C THR A 76 2.15 -4.05 7.03
N PHE A 77 2.26 -4.98 6.08
CA PHE A 77 1.06 -5.53 5.44
C PHE A 77 0.13 -6.22 6.44
N GLU A 78 0.69 -6.92 7.44
CA GLU A 78 -0.05 -7.55 8.53
C GLU A 78 -0.83 -6.53 9.39
N GLU A 79 -0.17 -5.44 9.80
CA GLU A 79 -0.83 -4.35 10.54
C GLU A 79 -1.97 -3.71 9.72
N TYR A 80 -1.81 -3.61 8.39
CA TYR A 80 -2.79 -3.05 7.48
C TYR A 80 -4.02 -3.96 7.30
N ILE A 81 -3.85 -5.26 7.04
CA ILE A 81 -4.99 -6.17 6.84
C ILE A 81 -5.72 -6.52 8.15
N GLY A 82 -5.08 -6.31 9.30
CA GLY A 82 -5.62 -6.60 10.62
C GLY A 82 -5.84 -8.09 10.88
N GLN A 83 -6.38 -8.43 12.06
CA GLN A 83 -6.50 -9.82 12.51
C GLN A 83 -7.64 -10.63 11.86
N LYS A 84 -8.50 -10.02 11.02
CA LYS A 84 -9.65 -10.71 10.40
C LYS A 84 -9.87 -10.29 8.94
N PRO A 85 -9.38 -11.08 7.97
CA PRO A 85 -9.82 -10.98 6.60
C PRO A 85 -11.34 -11.25 6.51
N GLY A 86 -12.13 -10.26 6.06
CA GLY A 86 -13.46 -10.51 5.51
C GLY A 86 -14.70 -10.23 6.37
N ALA A 87 -14.63 -9.48 7.48
CA ALA A 87 -15.83 -9.16 8.27
C ALA A 87 -15.87 -7.79 8.97
N GLY A 88 -14.88 -6.92 8.76
CA GLY A 88 -14.83 -5.58 9.38
C GLY A 88 -14.35 -4.50 8.42
N ASP A 89 -14.56 -3.25 8.82
CA ASP A 89 -13.97 -2.10 8.14
C ASP A 89 -12.44 -2.22 8.17
N LEU A 90 -11.80 -1.91 7.05
CA LEU A 90 -10.35 -1.84 6.95
C LEU A 90 -9.94 -0.45 7.45
N ASN A 91 -9.28 -0.36 8.61
CA ASN A 91 -8.97 0.93 9.25
C ASN A 91 -7.49 1.09 9.55
N CYS A 92 -7.04 2.34 9.54
CA CYS A 92 -5.72 2.71 10.05
C CYS A 92 -5.60 2.39 11.55
N PRO A 93 -4.62 1.58 11.99
CA PRO A 93 -4.46 1.27 13.42
C PRO A 93 -4.01 2.47 14.27
N PHE A 94 -3.56 3.56 13.62
CA PHE A 94 -3.05 4.76 14.32
C PHE A 94 -4.06 5.90 14.44
N CYS A 95 -4.98 6.05 13.47
CA CYS A 95 -5.95 7.15 13.46
C CYS A 95 -7.38 6.73 13.14
N ASN A 96 -7.62 5.42 13.03
CA ASN A 96 -8.93 4.80 12.80
C ASN A 96 -9.66 5.20 11.51
N SER A 97 -8.97 5.88 10.58
CA SER A 97 -9.58 6.25 9.29
C SER A 97 -9.86 5.02 8.44
N VAL A 98 -10.99 5.06 7.74
CA VAL A 98 -11.44 3.96 6.88
C VAL A 98 -10.61 3.95 5.60
N PHE A 99 -10.15 2.76 5.22
CA PHE A 99 -9.43 2.47 3.98
C PHE A 99 -10.35 1.76 3.00
N ASN A 100 -10.04 1.89 1.72
CA ASN A 100 -10.79 1.21 0.68
C ASN A 100 -10.52 -0.32 0.71
N PRO A 101 -11.53 -1.16 1.04
CA PRO A 101 -11.35 -2.61 1.08
C PRO A 101 -11.12 -3.22 -0.31
N TYR A 102 -11.46 -2.49 -1.39
CA TYR A 102 -11.26 -2.95 -2.77
C TYR A 102 -9.81 -2.79 -3.26
N CYS A 103 -8.92 -2.14 -2.50
CA CYS A 103 -7.48 -2.15 -2.80
C CYS A 103 -6.90 -3.57 -2.92
N ARG A 104 -7.54 -4.56 -2.28
CA ARG A 104 -7.21 -5.98 -2.41
C ARG A 104 -7.26 -6.54 -3.84
N LEU A 105 -8.04 -5.92 -4.72
CA LEU A 105 -8.11 -6.30 -6.13
C LEU A 105 -6.80 -6.03 -6.89
N HIS A 106 -5.90 -5.22 -6.30
CA HIS A 106 -4.60 -4.87 -6.88
C HIS A 106 -3.41 -5.44 -6.08
N TYR A 107 -3.63 -6.30 -5.09
CA TYR A 107 -2.52 -6.86 -4.30
C TYR A 107 -1.51 -7.63 -5.15
N ASP A 108 -1.96 -8.24 -6.26
CA ASP A 108 -1.10 -8.92 -7.23
C ASP A 108 -0.03 -8.01 -7.86
N LYS A 109 -0.23 -6.67 -7.84
CA LYS A 109 0.74 -5.68 -8.30
C LYS A 109 1.86 -5.43 -7.30
N TYR A 110 1.59 -5.61 -6.00
CA TYR A 110 2.53 -5.25 -4.92
C TYR A 110 3.14 -6.47 -4.23
N PHE A 111 2.40 -7.58 -4.22
CA PHE A 111 2.67 -8.75 -3.40
C PHE A 111 2.61 -10.03 -4.22
N GLU A 112 3.42 -10.99 -3.82
CA GLU A 112 3.37 -12.37 -4.25
C GLU A 112 3.52 -13.29 -3.03
N HIS A 113 3.16 -14.56 -3.21
CA HIS A 113 3.44 -15.61 -2.26
C HIS A 113 4.26 -16.66 -3.00
N SER A 114 5.59 -16.58 -2.92
CA SER A 114 6.36 -17.74 -3.37
C SER A 114 6.10 -18.85 -2.36
N SER A 115 5.54 -19.96 -2.84
CA SER A 115 5.53 -21.18 -2.05
C SER A 115 6.99 -21.58 -1.91
N THR A 116 7.56 -21.45 -0.72
CA THR A 116 8.85 -22.08 -0.43
C THR A 116 8.64 -23.58 -0.65
N GLU A 117 8.98 -24.08 -1.82
CA GLU A 117 9.18 -25.52 -2.00
C GLU A 117 10.30 -25.92 -1.04
N LEU A 118 9.96 -26.83 -0.13
CA LEU A 118 10.89 -27.56 0.74
C LEU A 118 11.79 -28.48 -0.10
#